data_AF-A0A7J0E6N7-F1
#
_entry.id   AF-A0A7J0E6N7-F1
#
_cell.length_a   1.000
_cell.length_b   1.000
_cell.length_c   1.000
_cell.angle_alpha   90.00
_cell.angle_beta   90.00
_cell.angle_gamma   90.00
#
_symmetry.space_group_name_H-M   'P 1'
#
loop_
_entity.id
_entity.type
_entity.pdbx_description
1 polymer ?
#
loop_
_entity_poly.entity_id
_entity_poly.type
_entity_poly.pdbx_seq_one_letter_code
_entity_poly.pdbx_strand_id
1 'polypeptide(L)'
;MPIDFGVSDELLGTIAPIVVYWVYSGMYMLMGSFENYRLHSVKDENEKNLVSKATVVKGVLFQQTIQAIVSVILFKVTGNDSGAAMDQKRSLIVLLGQFVVAMLVLDTWQYFMHRYMHHNKFLYRHIHSQHHRLVVPYSFGALYNHPVEGLLLDTIGGALSFLFSGMSPRTSIFFLLLRYHQNG
;
A
#
# COMPACT_ATOMS: atom_id res chain seq x y z
N MET A 1 14.46 -6.93 -24.60
CA MET A 1 15.29 -7.42 -23.49
C MET A 1 14.57 -7.00 -22.22
N PRO A 2 14.22 -7.90 -21.29
CA PRO A 2 13.71 -7.45 -20.00
C PRO A 2 14.82 -6.62 -19.34
N ILE A 3 14.47 -5.46 -18.79
CA ILE A 3 15.45 -4.65 -18.05
C ILE A 3 15.72 -5.40 -16.75
N ASP A 4 16.88 -6.04 -16.67
CA ASP A 4 17.37 -6.63 -15.43
C ASP A 4 18.23 -5.59 -14.71
N PHE A 5 17.68 -5.01 -13.65
CA PHE A 5 18.34 -3.95 -12.88
C PHE A 5 19.41 -4.47 -11.91
N GLY A 6 19.71 -5.78 -11.91
CA GLY A 6 20.65 -6.41 -10.98
C GLY A 6 20.18 -6.40 -9.51
N VAL A 7 18.90 -6.11 -9.27
CA VAL A 7 18.30 -6.04 -7.93
C VAL A 7 17.50 -7.32 -7.67
N SER A 8 17.67 -7.93 -6.49
CA SER A 8 16.92 -9.12 -6.10
C SER A 8 15.44 -8.81 -5.90
N ASP A 9 14.56 -9.78 -6.19
CA ASP A 9 13.11 -9.65 -6.02
C ASP A 9 12.74 -9.37 -4.55
N GLU A 10 13.53 -9.90 -3.61
CA GLU A 10 13.42 -9.60 -2.17
C GLU A 10 13.68 -8.11 -1.90
N LEU A 11 14.80 -7.56 -2.38
CA LEU A 11 15.12 -6.14 -2.16
C LEU A 11 14.09 -5.24 -2.83
N LEU A 12 13.68 -5.59 -4.06
CA LEU A 12 12.70 -4.83 -4.81
C LEU A 12 11.32 -4.85 -4.11
N GLY A 13 10.88 -6.02 -3.65
CA GLY A 13 9.59 -6.19 -2.97
C GLY A 13 9.53 -5.58 -1.57
N THR A 14 10.66 -5.45 -0.88
CA THR A 14 10.72 -4.87 0.47
C THR A 14 11.00 -3.35 0.46
N ILE A 15 11.94 -2.86 -0.36
CA ILE A 15 12.43 -1.48 -0.28
C ILE A 15 11.71 -0.54 -1.26
N ALA A 16 11.45 -0.98 -2.50
CA ALA A 16 10.86 -0.11 -3.50
C ALA A 16 9.49 0.45 -3.09
N PRO A 17 8.58 -0.32 -2.44
CA PRO A 17 7.32 0.21 -1.92
C PRO A 17 7.49 1.40 -0.97
N ILE A 18 8.48 1.33 -0.08
CA ILE A 18 8.77 2.38 0.91
C ILE A 18 9.28 3.64 0.20
N VAL A 19 10.22 3.48 -0.72
CA VAL A 19 10.80 4.61 -1.49
C VAL A 19 9.71 5.28 -2.32
N VAL A 20 8.94 4.50 -3.08
CA VAL A 20 7.86 4.99 -3.94
C VAL A 20 6.80 5.74 -3.12
N TYR A 21 6.41 5.21 -1.95
CA TYR A 21 5.51 5.88 -1.03
C TYR A 21 5.99 7.29 -0.67
N TRP A 22 7.22 7.42 -0.17
CA TRP A 22 7.73 8.71 0.28
C TRP A 22 7.98 9.70 -0.86
N VAL A 23 8.38 9.20 -2.05
CA VAL A 23 8.50 10.03 -3.25
C VAL A 23 7.14 10.62 -3.65
N TYR A 24 6.10 9.79 -3.78
CA TYR A 24 4.76 10.28 -4.11
C TYR A 24 4.20 11.21 -3.05
N SER A 25 4.30 10.86 -1.76
CA SER A 25 3.85 11.73 -0.68
C SER A 25 4.56 13.09 -0.71
N GLY A 26 5.87 13.11 -0.97
CA GLY A 26 6.66 14.33 -1.13
C GLY A 26 6.22 15.18 -2.32
N MET A 27 5.97 14.56 -3.48
CA MET A 27 5.44 15.25 -4.66
C MET A 27 4.08 15.91 -4.36
N TYR A 28 3.16 15.19 -3.70
CA TYR A 28 1.86 15.74 -3.30
C TYR A 28 1.97 16.85 -2.25
N MET A 29 2.95 16.81 -1.34
CA MET A 29 3.20 17.92 -0.42
C MET A 29 3.64 19.19 -1.14
N LEU A 30 4.52 19.05 -2.15
CA LEU A 30 4.95 20.18 -2.96
C LEU A 30 3.78 20.79 -3.73
N MET A 31 2.89 19.97 -4.29
CA MET A 31 1.66 20.44 -4.94
C MET A 31 0.66 21.05 -3.95
N GLY A 32 0.54 20.50 -2.74
CA GLY A 32 -0.31 21.02 -1.68
C GLY A 32 0.11 22.38 -1.12
N SER A 33 1.25 22.92 -1.58
CA SER A 33 1.72 24.27 -1.28
C SER A 33 1.02 25.34 -2.12
N PHE A 34 0.26 24.96 -3.16
CA PHE A 34 -0.58 25.89 -3.93
C PHE A 34 -1.93 26.09 -3.23
N GLU A 35 -2.05 27.12 -2.39
CA GLU A 35 -3.25 27.37 -1.56
C GLU A 35 -4.56 27.39 -2.35
N ASN A 36 -4.54 27.87 -3.60
CA ASN A 36 -5.72 27.96 -4.47
C ASN A 36 -6.31 26.59 -4.89
N TYR A 37 -5.58 25.50 -4.69
CA TYR A 37 -6.01 24.14 -5.08
C TYR A 37 -6.18 23.23 -3.86
N ARG A 38 -6.09 23.75 -2.63
CA ARG A 38 -6.28 22.97 -1.42
C ARG A 38 -7.76 22.75 -1.13
N LEU A 39 -8.16 21.48 -1.00
CA LEU A 39 -9.51 21.09 -0.52
C LEU A 39 -9.75 21.49 0.94
N HIS A 40 -8.70 21.48 1.77
CA HIS A 40 -8.76 21.84 3.18
C HIS A 40 -7.74 22.93 3.52
N SER A 41 -8.20 23.94 4.27
CA SER A 41 -7.33 25.00 4.75
C SER A 41 -6.32 24.46 5.76
N VAL A 42 -5.18 25.15 5.92
CA VAL A 42 -4.22 24.82 6.99
C VAL A 42 -4.86 24.96 8.38
N LYS A 43 -5.86 25.84 8.51
CA LYS A 43 -6.66 25.96 9.73
C LYS A 43 -7.45 24.69 10.01
N ASP A 44 -8.17 24.15 9.01
CA ASP A 44 -8.90 22.88 9.14
C ASP A 44 -7.95 21.74 9.55
N GLU A 45 -6.78 21.69 8.93
CA GLU A 45 -5.75 20.69 9.21
C GLU A 45 -5.30 20.72 10.69
N ASN A 46 -5.06 21.92 11.22
CA ASN A 46 -4.59 22.11 12.60
C ASN A 46 -5.70 21.94 13.64
N GLU A 47 -6.96 22.25 13.31
CA GLU A 47 -8.09 22.21 14.24
C GLU A 47 -8.80 20.84 14.26
N LYS A 48 -8.89 20.15 13.11
CA LYS A 48 -9.68 18.91 12.99
C LYS A 48 -8.85 17.65 13.21
N ASN A 49 -7.55 17.67 12.95
CA ASN A 49 -6.71 16.49 13.17
C ASN A 49 -6.44 16.29 14.66
N LEU A 50 -6.62 15.06 15.13
CA LEU A 50 -6.42 14.70 16.54
C LEU A 50 -4.96 14.33 16.86
N VAL A 51 -4.08 14.32 15.85
CA VAL A 51 -2.68 13.94 15.98
C VAL A 51 -1.78 14.85 15.14
N SER A 52 -0.55 15.07 15.63
CA SER A 52 0.44 15.89 14.93
C SER A 52 1.06 15.14 13.75
N LYS A 53 1.60 15.89 12.78
CA LYS A 53 2.35 15.34 11.63
C LYS A 53 3.47 14.39 12.05
N ALA A 54 4.20 14.72 13.11
CA ALA A 54 5.27 13.88 13.63
C ALA A 54 4.76 12.53 14.14
N THR A 55 3.60 12.50 14.80
CA THR A 55 2.95 11.24 15.22
C THR A 55 2.54 10.40 14.01
N VAL A 56 2.02 11.03 12.97
CA VAL A 56 1.65 10.35 11.71
C VAL A 56 2.88 9.70 11.06
N VAL A 57 3.95 10.47 10.86
CA VAL A 57 5.20 9.97 10.27
C VAL A 57 5.76 8.79 11.07
N LYS A 58 5.80 8.89 12.39
CA LYS A 58 6.24 7.79 13.26
C LYS A 58 5.36 6.55 13.10
N GLY A 59 4.04 6.72 13.04
CA GLY A 59 3.10 5.62 12.82
C GLY A 59 3.30 4.94 11.46
N VAL A 60 3.50 5.71 10.41
CA VAL A 60 3.76 5.21 9.05
C VAL A 60 5.07 4.45 8.98
N LEU A 61 6.16 4.98 9.56
CA LEU A 61 7.45 4.28 9.61
C LEU A 61 7.37 2.98 10.41
N PHE A 62 6.60 2.98 11.51
CA PHE A 62 6.33 1.76 12.28
C PHE A 62 5.58 0.72 11.43
N GLN A 63 4.55 1.15 10.69
CA GLN A 63 3.79 0.27 9.82
C GLN A 63 4.65 -0.30 8.67
N GLN A 64 5.46 0.55 8.03
CA GLN A 64 6.42 0.13 6.99
C GLN A 64 7.47 -0.86 7.54
N THR A 65 7.91 -0.70 8.80
CA THR A 65 8.82 -1.65 9.45
C THR A 65 8.17 -3.02 9.60
N ILE A 66 6.91 -3.06 10.06
CA ILE A 66 6.16 -4.31 10.17
C ILE A 66 5.97 -4.95 8.79
N GLN A 67 5.56 -4.18 7.78
CA GLN A 67 5.41 -4.66 6.41
C GLN A 67 6.72 -5.21 5.83
N ALA A 68 7.85 -4.54 6.10
CA ALA A 68 9.16 -5.01 5.67
C ALA A 68 9.55 -6.34 6.33
N ILE A 69 9.32 -6.48 7.64
CA ILE A 69 9.57 -7.75 8.36
C ILE A 69 8.70 -8.87 7.77
N VAL A 70 7.41 -8.62 7.56
CA VAL A 70 6.50 -9.60 6.97
C VAL A 70 6.91 -9.96 5.54
N SER A 71 7.32 -8.98 4.73
CA SER A 71 7.83 -9.20 3.38
C SER A 71 9.06 -10.11 3.38
N VAL A 72 10.07 -9.82 4.21
CA VAL A 72 11.28 -10.65 4.33
C VAL A 72 10.93 -12.07 4.79
N ILE A 73 10.03 -12.24 5.77
CA ILE A 73 9.58 -13.56 6.22
C ILE A 73 8.90 -14.30 5.07
N LEU A 74 7.99 -13.65 4.34
CA LEU A 74 7.30 -14.25 3.21
C LEU A 74 8.29 -14.70 2.14
N PHE A 75 9.24 -13.85 1.74
CA PHE A 75 10.27 -14.22 0.76
C PHE A 75 11.15 -15.38 1.22
N LYS A 76 11.50 -15.46 2.51
CA LYS A 76 12.25 -16.60 3.05
C LYS A 76 11.45 -17.89 3.05
N VAL A 77 10.14 -17.82 3.34
CA VAL A 77 9.25 -18.99 3.38
C VAL A 77 8.89 -19.46 1.97
N THR A 78 8.74 -18.55 1.00
CA THR A 78 8.34 -18.87 -0.38
C THR A 78 9.54 -19.02 -1.34
N GLY A 79 10.74 -18.64 -0.91
CA GLY A 79 11.97 -18.58 -1.71
C GLY A 79 12.49 -19.93 -2.25
N ASN A 80 11.86 -21.06 -1.93
CA ASN A 80 12.24 -22.38 -2.43
C ASN A 80 11.40 -22.90 -3.61
N ASP A 81 10.32 -22.23 -4.01
CA ASP A 81 9.43 -22.69 -5.09
C ASP A 81 9.69 -22.00 -6.44
N SER A 82 10.86 -21.37 -6.60
CA SER A 82 11.29 -20.74 -7.87
C SER A 82 11.78 -21.77 -8.90
N GLY A 83 11.04 -22.87 -9.03
CA GLY A 83 11.21 -23.90 -10.05
C GLY A 83 10.16 -23.76 -11.16
N ALA A 84 10.05 -22.59 -11.79
CA ALA A 84 9.42 -22.41 -13.11
C ALA A 84 9.69 -21.01 -13.67
N ALA A 85 10.97 -20.68 -13.89
CA ALA A 85 11.32 -19.65 -14.85
C ALA A 85 11.01 -20.17 -16.27
N MET A 86 9.72 -20.26 -16.62
CA MET A 86 9.35 -20.31 -18.02
C MET A 86 9.38 -18.87 -18.53
N ASP A 87 10.49 -18.55 -19.19
CA ASP A 87 10.71 -17.39 -20.04
C ASP A 87 9.72 -17.40 -21.22
N GLN A 88 8.43 -17.22 -20.90
CA GLN A 88 7.38 -17.06 -21.88
C GLN A 88 7.16 -15.56 -22.02
N LYS A 89 7.36 -15.01 -23.23
CA LYS A 89 6.94 -13.66 -23.59
C LYS A 89 5.44 -13.52 -23.27
N ARG A 90 5.10 -13.06 -22.07
CA ARG A 90 3.70 -12.81 -21.70
C ARG A 90 3.21 -11.66 -22.56
N SER A 91 2.12 -11.91 -23.28
CA SER A 91 1.44 -10.88 -24.07
C SER A 91 1.06 -9.70 -23.17
N LEU A 92 1.20 -8.48 -23.67
CA LEU A 92 0.76 -7.27 -22.96
C LEU A 92 -0.72 -7.38 -22.55
N ILE A 93 -1.55 -8.05 -23.36
CA ILE A 93 -2.96 -8.28 -23.05
C ILE A 93 -3.11 -9.14 -21.79
N VAL A 94 -2.27 -10.17 -21.64
CA VAL A 94 -2.27 -11.00 -20.43
C VAL A 94 -1.87 -10.16 -19.23
N LEU A 95 -0.77 -9.40 -19.31
CA LEU A 95 -0.33 -8.53 -18.21
C LEU A 95 -1.40 -7.51 -17.80
N LEU A 96 -2.04 -6.86 -18.77
CA LEU A 96 -3.15 -5.93 -18.52
C LEU A 96 -4.34 -6.64 -17.88
N GLY A 97 -4.71 -7.83 -18.35
CA GLY A 97 -5.77 -8.64 -17.75
C GLY A 97 -5.46 -9.02 -16.30
N GLN A 98 -4.22 -9.39 -16.00
CA GLN A 98 -3.77 -9.68 -14.64
C GLN A 98 -3.85 -8.46 -13.72
N PHE A 99 -3.48 -7.28 -14.22
CA PHE A 99 -3.62 -6.02 -13.50
C PHE A 99 -5.09 -5.69 -13.21
N VAL A 100 -5.96 -5.85 -14.20
CA VAL A 100 -7.40 -5.61 -14.02
C VAL A 100 -7.97 -6.54 -12.96
N VAL A 101 -7.67 -7.84 -13.02
CA VAL A 101 -8.11 -8.80 -12.00
C VAL A 101 -7.55 -8.42 -10.62
N ALA A 102 -6.26 -8.07 -10.54
CA ALA A 102 -5.62 -7.67 -9.28
C ALA A 102 -6.25 -6.42 -8.66
N MET A 103 -6.58 -5.40 -9.47
CA MET A 103 -7.30 -4.19 -9.04
C MET A 103 -8.69 -4.57 -8.52
N LEU A 104 -9.48 -5.32 -9.30
CA LEU A 104 -10.84 -5.71 -8.89
C LEU A 104 -10.84 -6.48 -7.57
N VAL A 105 -9.91 -7.42 -7.39
CA VAL A 105 -9.76 -8.19 -6.14
C VAL A 105 -9.36 -7.28 -4.99
N LEU A 106 -8.37 -6.40 -5.20
CA LEU A 106 -7.87 -5.51 -4.15
C LEU A 106 -8.96 -4.53 -3.70
N ASP A 107 -9.61 -3.86 -4.65
CA ASP A 107 -10.65 -2.86 -4.38
C ASP A 107 -11.85 -3.50 -3.68
N THR A 108 -12.25 -4.70 -4.13
CA THR A 108 -13.30 -5.49 -3.47
C THR A 108 -12.90 -5.79 -2.02
N TRP A 109 -11.69 -6.31 -1.80
CA TRP A 109 -11.20 -6.63 -0.47
C TRP A 109 -11.15 -5.40 0.44
N GLN A 110 -10.53 -4.32 -0.02
CA GLN A 110 -10.41 -3.09 0.74
C GLN A 110 -11.79 -2.51 1.08
N TYR A 111 -12.71 -2.44 0.11
CA TYR A 111 -14.05 -1.92 0.33
C TYR A 111 -14.81 -2.73 1.39
N PHE A 112 -14.86 -4.05 1.24
CA PHE A 112 -15.64 -4.88 2.16
C PHE A 112 -15.03 -4.93 3.56
N MET A 113 -13.70 -5.00 3.68
CA MET A 113 -13.04 -5.01 4.99
C MET A 113 -13.17 -3.66 5.69
N HIS A 114 -12.99 -2.55 4.96
CA HIS A 114 -13.21 -1.21 5.49
C HIS A 114 -14.66 -1.03 5.96
N ARG A 115 -15.64 -1.41 5.12
CA ARG A 115 -17.06 -1.36 5.48
C ARG A 115 -17.38 -2.24 6.69
N TYR A 116 -16.78 -3.42 6.77
CA TYR A 116 -16.97 -4.32 7.91
C TYR A 116 -16.43 -3.71 9.21
N MET A 117 -15.25 -3.10 9.19
CA MET A 117 -14.69 -2.41 10.35
C MET A 117 -15.55 -1.23 10.81
N HIS A 118 -16.19 -0.51 9.88
CA HIS A 118 -17.16 0.52 10.21
C HIS A 118 -18.47 -0.02 10.81
N HIS A 119 -18.94 -1.17 10.35
CA HIS A 119 -20.18 -1.77 10.85
C HIS A 119 -20.00 -2.44 12.22
N ASN A 120 -18.85 -3.08 12.44
CA ASN A 120 -18.53 -3.73 13.70
C ASN A 120 -18.01 -2.72 14.73
N LYS A 121 -18.81 -2.41 15.75
CA LYS A 121 -18.46 -1.45 16.82
C LYS A 121 -17.13 -1.76 17.52
N PHE A 122 -16.79 -3.04 17.68
CA PHE A 122 -15.53 -3.43 18.33
C PHE A 122 -14.33 -3.09 17.44
N LEU A 123 -14.38 -3.49 16.16
CA LEU A 123 -13.31 -3.20 15.20
C LEU A 123 -13.17 -1.70 14.96
N TYR A 124 -14.29 -0.99 14.84
CA TYR A 124 -14.27 0.47 14.76
C TYR A 124 -13.54 1.08 15.96
N ARG A 125 -13.99 0.79 17.18
CA ARG A 125 -13.47 1.46 18.38
C ARG A 125 -11.99 1.18 18.63
N HIS A 126 -11.52 -0.04 18.40
CA HIS A 126 -10.18 -0.47 18.83
C HIS A 126 -9.13 -0.50 17.73
N ILE A 127 -9.54 -0.63 16.46
CA ILE A 127 -8.62 -0.79 15.33
C ILE A 127 -8.78 0.42 14.40
N HIS A 128 -9.97 0.56 13.80
CA HIS A 128 -10.17 1.50 12.70
C HIS A 128 -10.29 2.96 13.15
N SER A 129 -10.62 3.23 14.42
CA SER A 129 -10.69 4.58 14.98
C SER A 129 -9.34 5.31 14.92
N GLN A 130 -8.21 4.58 14.90
CA GLN A 130 -6.89 5.18 14.77
C GLN A 130 -6.72 5.85 13.40
N HIS A 131 -7.17 5.19 12.33
CA HIS A 131 -7.16 5.74 10.98
C HIS A 131 -7.98 7.04 10.91
N HIS A 132 -9.17 7.05 11.55
CA HIS A 132 -10.04 8.23 11.63
C HIS A 132 -9.57 9.34 12.58
N ARG A 133 -8.39 9.23 13.21
CA ARG A 133 -7.78 10.36 13.94
C ARG A 133 -7.26 11.45 13.01
N LEU A 134 -7.04 11.11 11.74
CA LEU A 134 -6.73 12.05 10.67
C LEU A 134 -7.98 12.38 9.88
N VAL A 135 -8.61 13.49 10.24
CA VAL A 135 -9.82 13.99 9.59
C VAL A 135 -9.48 14.72 8.29
N VAL A 136 -8.39 15.50 8.31
CA VAL A 136 -7.81 16.15 7.14
C VAL A 136 -6.54 15.37 6.78
N PRO A 137 -6.59 14.51 5.75
CA PRO A 137 -5.49 13.62 5.44
C PRO A 137 -4.26 14.39 4.93
N TYR A 138 -3.08 13.97 5.40
CA TYR A 138 -1.81 14.33 4.79
C TYR A 138 -1.51 13.36 3.66
N SER A 139 -0.79 13.78 2.61
CA SER A 139 -0.35 12.88 1.55
C SER A 139 0.55 11.73 2.03
N PHE A 140 1.23 11.91 3.17
CA PHE A 140 2.00 10.86 3.85
C PHE A 140 1.22 10.16 4.96
N GLY A 141 -0.07 10.48 5.15
CA GLY A 141 -0.93 9.90 6.19
C GLY A 141 -1.68 8.65 5.74
N ALA A 142 -1.56 8.24 4.47
CA ALA A 142 -2.32 7.12 3.89
C ALA A 142 -2.10 5.79 4.64
N LEU A 143 -0.89 5.55 5.15
CA LEU A 143 -0.57 4.35 5.95
C LEU A 143 -0.64 4.57 7.47
N TYR A 144 -1.19 5.69 7.93
CA TYR A 144 -1.41 5.92 9.35
C TYR A 144 -2.69 5.21 9.79
N ASN A 145 -2.55 3.92 10.10
CA ASN A 145 -3.61 3.05 10.60
C ASN A 145 -3.09 2.15 11.72
N HIS A 146 -3.99 1.41 12.34
CA HIS A 146 -3.61 0.42 13.34
C HIS A 146 -2.81 -0.73 12.65
N PRO A 147 -1.77 -1.31 13.28
CA PRO A 147 -0.94 -2.33 12.62
C PRO A 147 -1.73 -3.51 12.06
N VAL A 148 -2.71 -4.00 12.84
CA VAL A 148 -3.62 -5.08 12.41
C VAL A 148 -4.45 -4.68 11.19
N GLU A 149 -4.86 -3.41 11.10
CA GLU A 149 -5.62 -2.91 9.96
C GLU A 149 -4.77 -2.93 8.69
N GLY A 150 -3.55 -2.40 8.71
CA GLY A 150 -2.71 -2.47 7.51
C GLY A 150 -2.21 -3.88 7.18
N LEU A 151 -2.03 -4.78 8.16
CA LEU A 151 -1.80 -6.20 7.81
C LEU A 151 -3.02 -6.82 7.10
N LEU A 152 -4.23 -6.53 7.60
CA LEU A 152 -5.47 -7.04 7.03
C LEU A 152 -5.76 -6.45 5.65
N LEU A 153 -5.57 -5.15 5.47
CA LEU A 153 -5.89 -4.46 4.22
C LEU A 153 -4.75 -4.54 3.20
N ASP A 154 -3.50 -4.31 3.62
CA ASP A 154 -2.36 -4.23 2.70
C ASP A 154 -1.77 -5.61 2.41
N THR A 155 -1.40 -6.36 3.46
CA THR A 155 -0.72 -7.65 3.29
C THR A 155 -1.68 -8.72 2.75
N ILE A 156 -2.82 -8.92 3.40
CA ILE A 156 -3.78 -9.94 2.95
C ILE A 156 -4.42 -9.53 1.63
N GLY A 157 -4.81 -8.25 1.46
CA GLY A 157 -5.33 -7.75 0.19
C GLY A 157 -4.35 -7.94 -0.97
N GLY A 158 -3.07 -7.56 -0.78
CA GLY A 158 -2.02 -7.77 -1.76
C GLY A 158 -1.76 -9.24 -2.07
N ALA A 159 -1.77 -10.11 -1.07
CA ALA A 159 -1.63 -11.56 -1.25
C ALA A 159 -2.79 -12.16 -2.05
N LEU A 160 -4.03 -11.76 -1.77
CA LEU A 160 -5.20 -12.19 -2.53
C LEU A 160 -5.10 -11.71 -3.99
N SER A 161 -4.76 -10.44 -4.22
CA SER A 161 -4.55 -9.93 -5.58
C SER A 161 -3.47 -10.68 -6.34
N PHE A 162 -2.35 -11.02 -5.69
CA PHE A 162 -1.30 -11.85 -6.28
C PHE A 162 -1.82 -13.25 -6.67
N LEU A 163 -2.48 -13.94 -5.75
CA LEU A 163 -2.98 -15.30 -5.97
C LEU A 163 -4.04 -15.35 -7.08
N PHE A 164 -5.04 -14.47 -7.04
CA PHE A 164 -6.16 -14.51 -7.98
C PHE A 164 -5.82 -13.98 -9.38
N SER A 165 -4.82 -13.09 -9.50
CA SER A 165 -4.37 -12.61 -10.82
C SER A 165 -3.38 -13.55 -11.51
N GLY A 166 -2.75 -14.48 -10.78
CA GLY A 166 -1.71 -15.36 -11.31
C GLY A 166 -0.46 -14.62 -11.80
N MET A 167 -0.22 -13.40 -11.27
CA MET A 167 0.97 -12.62 -11.59
C MET A 167 2.24 -13.38 -11.17
N SER A 168 3.35 -13.16 -11.87
CA SER A 168 4.66 -13.57 -11.34
C SER A 168 5.03 -12.67 -10.15
N PRO A 169 5.96 -13.09 -9.28
CA PRO A 169 6.46 -12.25 -8.18
C PRO A 169 6.94 -10.86 -8.66
N ARG A 170 7.68 -10.81 -9.78
CA ARG A 170 8.09 -9.52 -10.36
C ARG A 170 6.90 -8.67 -10.81
N THR A 171 5.94 -9.26 -11.54
CA THR A 171 4.75 -8.53 -12.02
C THR A 171 3.92 -8.00 -10.85
N SER A 172 3.79 -8.76 -9.77
CA SER A 172 3.04 -8.32 -8.58
C SER A 172 3.76 -7.23 -7.80
N ILE A 173 5.09 -7.23 -7.75
CA ILE A 173 5.86 -6.11 -7.20
C ILE A 173 5.53 -4.83 -7.99
N PHE A 174 5.59 -4.86 -9.32
CA PHE A 174 5.24 -3.69 -10.14
C PHE A 174 3.80 -3.21 -9.93
N PHE A 175 2.84 -4.14 -9.82
CA PHE A 175 1.46 -3.80 -9.48
C PHE A 175 1.36 -3.10 -8.11
N LEU A 176 2.01 -3.64 -7.08
CA LEU A 176 2.01 -3.06 -5.73
C LEU A 176 2.71 -1.70 -5.67
N LEU A 177 3.71 -1.43 -6.52
CA LEU A 177 4.33 -0.11 -6.63
C LEU A 177 3.37 0.94 -7.19
N LEU A 178 2.59 0.57 -8.22
CA LEU A 178 1.61 1.47 -8.83
C LEU A 178 0.42 1.76 -7.91
N ARG A 179 0.08 0.81 -7.02
CA ARG A 179 -0.95 0.99 -5.99
C ARG A 179 -0.75 2.24 -5.14
N TYR A 180 0.49 2.61 -4.81
CA TYR A 180 0.75 3.75 -3.92
C TYR A 180 0.24 5.09 -4.44
N HIS A 181 -0.11 5.18 -5.72
CA HIS A 181 -0.79 6.33 -6.30
C HIS A 181 -2.28 6.42 -5.93
N GLN A 182 -2.95 5.31 -5.60
CA GLN A 182 -4.41 5.24 -5.41
C GLN A 182 -4.90 5.40 -3.96
N ASN A 183 -3.98 5.41 -2.98
CA ASN A 183 -4.33 5.59 -1.56
C ASN A 183 -4.15 7.04 -1.06
N GLY A 184 -3.93 7.99 -1.96
CA GLY A 184 -3.68 9.41 -1.66
C GLY A 184 -4.86 10.32 -1.97
#